data_AF-A0A7S1XET0-F1
#
_entry.id   AF-A0A7S1XET0-F1
#
_cell.length_a   1.000
_cell.length_b   1.000
_cell.length_c   1.000
_cell.angle_alpha   90.00
_cell.angle_beta   90.00
_cell.angle_gamma   90.00
#
_symmetry.space_group_name_H-M   'P 1'
#
loop_
_entity.id
_entity.type
_entity.pdbx_description
1 polymer ?
#
loop_
_entity_poly.entity_id
_entity_poly.type
_entity_poly.pdbx_seq_one_letter_code
_entity_poly.pdbx_strand_id
1 'polypeptide(L)'
;MMCNMVGFVCVGGSGVIGRCRQRGVALCRRRRGGTHVNRMSTAGDYYGLTGEEDFYVVRDLAEGDEGLAEDVRVVVCRTADDVRDAQMIWENSGRPWDNDSVQDASATLMVLRRNGTPVAVALLLREVMNVCIRALYVHMSMRGRGYGRRMMERILMEASPLDGVLYVDAEKGIDMGFYSILGFEKLGKQRFDERKQAWTVRMALRQPAVSPVGHGSVGLHHTSIRVSNMERSLAFYGMLGLYLTEKFHTQGGLRACYIEGLGTRLELVEFELQSTAKEEVVAISRRHPLIGFDRLVFDVTKACPDLESFLEYLQSRSGGALTVSGPPSQLVQGCTVLSVTTVTDPDGVPVEFIRRDGVIPRSLTSKPEW
;
A
#
# COMPACT_ATOMS: atom_id res chain seq x y z
N MET A 1 38.53 46.67 -17.51
CA MET A 1 37.85 45.87 -18.55
C MET A 1 36.37 45.86 -18.17
N MET A 2 35.57 46.71 -18.80
CA MET A 2 34.63 46.40 -19.91
C MET A 2 33.40 45.61 -19.40
N CYS A 3 32.20 46.20 -19.29
CA CYS A 3 31.26 46.67 -20.35
C CYS A 3 30.51 45.49 -21.01
N ASN A 4 29.18 45.47 -21.22
CA ASN A 4 28.08 46.46 -21.11
C ASN A 4 26.88 45.80 -20.36
N MET A 5 25.93 46.47 -19.69
CA MET A 5 24.99 47.54 -20.08
C MET A 5 24.04 47.20 -21.25
N VAL A 6 22.72 47.13 -20.97
CA VAL A 6 21.61 47.89 -21.57
C VAL A 6 20.38 47.64 -20.67
N GLY A 7 19.58 48.67 -20.42
CA GLY A 7 18.25 48.53 -19.80
C GLY A 7 17.24 49.41 -20.54
N PHE A 8 15.97 49.36 -20.14
CA PHE A 8 14.97 50.35 -20.52
C PHE A 8 13.97 50.61 -19.39
N VAL A 9 13.51 51.85 -19.31
CA VAL A 9 12.54 52.39 -18.35
C VAL A 9 11.53 53.23 -19.13
N CYS A 10 10.23 53.10 -18.81
CA CYS A 10 9.19 54.14 -18.75
C CYS A 10 7.84 53.45 -18.44
N VAL A 11 7.05 53.75 -17.40
CA VAL A 11 6.51 55.02 -16.83
C VAL A 11 5.18 55.44 -17.47
N GLY A 12 4.14 55.59 -16.63
CA GLY A 12 2.99 56.50 -16.84
C GLY A 12 1.62 55.83 -17.01
N GLY A 13 0.59 56.33 -16.30
CA GLY A 13 -0.82 55.96 -16.56
C GLY A 13 -1.80 56.06 -15.37
N SER A 14 -2.10 57.27 -14.89
CA SER A 14 -3.06 57.54 -13.80
C SER A 14 -4.51 57.76 -14.27
N GLY A 15 -5.52 57.35 -13.48
CA GLY A 15 -6.95 57.69 -13.67
C GLY A 15 -7.89 56.83 -12.80
N VAL A 16 -8.31 57.21 -11.58
CA VAL A 16 -9.34 58.21 -11.18
C VAL A 16 -10.80 57.66 -11.16
N ILE A 17 -11.26 57.39 -9.93
CA ILE A 17 -12.58 57.64 -9.31
C ILE A 17 -13.88 57.26 -10.05
N GLY A 18 -14.69 56.40 -9.39
CA GLY A 18 -16.14 56.32 -9.58
C GLY A 18 -16.89 55.81 -8.33
N ARG A 19 -17.64 56.68 -7.63
CA ARG A 19 -18.63 56.31 -6.59
C ARG A 19 -20.05 56.38 -7.17
N CYS A 20 -20.93 55.41 -6.91
CA CYS A 20 -22.35 55.73 -6.59
C CYS A 20 -23.22 54.62 -5.96
N ARG A 21 -23.78 54.96 -4.79
CA ARG A 21 -25.17 54.75 -4.28
C ARG A 21 -25.95 53.43 -4.45
N GLN A 22 -26.13 52.76 -3.30
CA GLN A 22 -27.38 52.61 -2.50
C GLN A 22 -28.73 52.09 -3.08
N ARG A 23 -29.44 51.38 -2.16
CA ARG A 23 -30.89 50.99 -2.09
C ARG A 23 -31.23 49.63 -2.75
N GLY A 24 -32.00 48.74 -2.11
CA GLY A 24 -32.51 48.77 -0.73
C GLY A 24 -33.39 47.56 -0.32
N VAL A 25 -33.48 47.35 1.00
CA VAL A 25 -34.62 46.82 1.80
C VAL A 25 -35.57 45.78 1.19
N ALA A 26 -35.63 44.61 1.84
CA ALA A 26 -36.90 43.88 2.05
C ALA A 26 -36.88 43.13 3.40
N LEU A 27 -37.62 43.63 4.40
CA LEU A 27 -38.03 42.81 5.54
C LEU A 27 -39.21 41.94 5.10
N CYS A 28 -39.23 40.67 5.52
CA CYS A 28 -40.50 40.00 5.78
C CYS A 28 -40.45 39.25 7.11
N ARG A 29 -41.33 39.67 8.03
CA ARG A 29 -41.49 39.07 9.36
C ARG A 29 -42.97 38.78 9.54
N ARG A 30 -43.36 37.51 9.72
CA ARG A 30 -44.69 37.18 10.24
C ARG A 30 -44.63 36.06 11.28
N ARG A 31 -44.85 36.44 12.53
CA ARG A 31 -45.16 35.55 13.66
C ARG A 31 -46.63 35.14 13.62
N ARG A 32 -46.92 33.93 14.11
CA ARG A 32 -47.94 33.54 15.12
C ARG A 32 -48.12 32.02 15.00
N GLY A 33 -48.26 31.23 16.06
CA GLY A 33 -48.24 31.51 17.51
C GLY A 33 -48.71 30.24 18.25
N GLY A 34 -48.38 30.09 19.54
CA GLY A 34 -48.77 28.90 20.31
C GLY A 34 -47.97 28.75 21.61
N THR A 35 -48.47 29.34 22.69
CA THR A 35 -47.88 29.32 24.03
C THR A 35 -48.49 28.22 24.91
N HIS A 36 -47.68 27.56 25.74
CA HIS A 36 -48.13 27.13 27.08
C HIS A 36 -46.99 27.13 28.11
N VAL A 37 -47.40 27.21 29.38
CA VAL A 37 -46.71 27.78 30.57
C VAL A 37 -47.39 27.12 31.81
N ASN A 38 -46.75 26.77 32.94
CA ASN A 38 -45.39 26.98 33.51
C ASN A 38 -45.00 25.81 34.46
N ARG A 39 -43.70 25.60 34.76
CA ARG A 39 -43.21 25.48 36.17
C ARG A 39 -41.68 25.46 36.34
N MET A 40 -41.22 26.08 37.42
CA MET A 40 -39.83 26.15 37.90
C MET A 40 -39.58 25.12 39.02
N SER A 41 -38.35 24.60 39.13
CA SER A 41 -37.67 24.38 40.43
C SER A 41 -36.15 24.23 40.28
N THR A 42 -35.43 25.27 40.70
CA THR A 42 -34.13 25.27 41.43
C THR A 42 -33.10 24.15 41.25
N ALA A 43 -31.95 24.54 40.68
CA ALA A 43 -30.57 24.40 41.19
C ALA A 43 -30.05 23.06 41.79
N GLY A 44 -28.96 22.54 41.20
CA GLY A 44 -28.07 21.51 41.74
C GLY A 44 -26.91 21.24 40.76
N ASP A 45 -25.67 21.17 41.26
CA ASP A 45 -24.45 21.23 40.45
C ASP A 45 -23.93 19.88 39.88
N TYR A 46 -23.29 19.98 38.71
CA TYR A 46 -22.17 19.19 38.14
C TYR A 46 -22.20 17.65 37.91
N TYR A 47 -21.74 17.30 36.70
CA TYR A 47 -21.16 16.03 36.20
C TYR A 47 -21.94 14.71 36.35
N GLY A 48 -22.35 14.12 35.22
CA GLY A 48 -22.77 12.71 35.19
C GLY A 48 -23.39 12.24 33.87
N LEU A 49 -22.55 11.90 32.88
CA LEU A 49 -22.79 10.88 31.84
C LEU A 49 -24.23 10.69 31.33
N THR A 50 -24.63 11.42 30.29
CA THR A 50 -25.66 10.95 29.34
C THR A 50 -25.13 11.08 27.90
N GLY A 51 -24.83 9.92 27.32
CA GLY A 51 -24.48 9.74 25.93
C GLY A 51 -24.78 8.29 25.60
N GLU A 52 -25.91 8.06 24.94
CA GLU A 52 -26.29 6.73 24.45
C GLU A 52 -25.24 6.32 23.42
N GLU A 53 -24.33 5.42 23.81
CA GLU A 53 -23.50 4.72 22.85
C GLU A 53 -24.39 3.71 22.12
N ASP A 54 -24.85 4.09 20.93
CA ASP A 54 -25.36 3.16 19.93
C ASP A 54 -24.24 2.16 19.59
N PHE A 55 -24.15 1.08 20.36
CA PHE A 55 -23.36 -0.09 20.02
C PHE A 55 -24.01 -0.74 18.79
N TYR A 56 -23.60 -0.28 17.61
CA TYR A 56 -23.80 -1.02 16.37
C TYR A 56 -23.04 -2.34 16.49
N VAL A 57 -23.73 -3.37 16.97
CA VAL A 57 -23.30 -4.75 16.90
C VAL A 57 -22.97 -5.03 15.44
N VAL A 58 -21.69 -5.24 15.15
CA VAL A 58 -21.22 -5.68 13.84
C VAL A 58 -21.70 -7.11 13.65
N ARG A 59 -22.95 -7.25 13.19
CA ARG A 59 -23.48 -8.54 12.73
C ARG A 59 -22.63 -9.02 11.56
N ASP A 60 -22.15 -10.25 11.72
CA ASP A 60 -21.31 -11.05 10.85
C ASP A 60 -21.09 -10.53 9.43
N LEU A 61 -19.91 -9.93 9.21
CA LEU A 61 -19.39 -9.55 7.89
C LEU A 61 -18.92 -10.75 7.05
N ALA A 62 -19.48 -11.95 7.30
CA ALA A 62 -19.08 -13.22 6.70
C ALA A 62 -20.11 -13.79 5.70
N GLU A 63 -21.38 -13.39 5.79
CA GLU A 63 -22.47 -13.89 4.93
C GLU A 63 -22.93 -12.80 3.94
N GLY A 64 -22.47 -12.87 2.68
CA GLY A 64 -22.94 -11.94 1.65
C GLY A 64 -22.13 -11.76 0.36
N ASP A 65 -20.94 -12.38 0.22
CA ASP A 65 -20.10 -12.17 -0.99
C ASP A 65 -20.60 -12.95 -2.23
N GLU A 66 -21.57 -13.87 -2.07
CA GLU A 66 -22.16 -14.66 -3.16
C GLU A 66 -23.03 -13.84 -4.15
N GLY A 67 -23.29 -12.55 -3.86
CA GLY A 67 -24.17 -11.70 -4.68
C GLY A 67 -23.49 -10.71 -5.63
N LEU A 68 -22.15 -10.54 -5.58
CA LEU A 68 -21.46 -9.42 -6.23
C LEU A 68 -20.78 -9.77 -7.58
N ALA A 69 -21.41 -10.65 -8.36
CA ALA A 69 -21.03 -11.02 -9.74
C ALA A 69 -21.51 -10.00 -10.81
N GLU A 70 -21.89 -8.79 -10.39
CA GLU A 70 -22.32 -7.70 -11.28
C GLU A 70 -21.14 -6.86 -11.79
N ASP A 71 -21.35 -6.14 -12.90
CA ASP A 71 -20.33 -5.32 -13.54
C ASP A 71 -20.00 -4.06 -12.71
N VAL A 72 -19.07 -4.23 -11.78
CA VAL A 72 -18.53 -3.19 -10.91
C VAL A 72 -17.16 -2.77 -11.42
N ARG A 73 -17.04 -1.50 -11.86
CA ARG A 73 -15.80 -0.94 -12.38
C ARG A 73 -15.42 0.35 -11.66
N VAL A 74 -14.17 0.48 -11.29
CA VAL A 74 -13.59 1.76 -10.86
C VAL A 74 -12.90 2.40 -12.05
N VAL A 75 -13.18 3.67 -12.30
CA VAL A 75 -12.66 4.44 -13.43
C VAL A 75 -11.96 5.69 -12.90
N VAL A 76 -10.75 5.97 -13.38
CA VAL A 76 -10.10 7.28 -13.19
C VAL A 76 -10.82 8.29 -14.09
N CYS A 77 -11.26 9.41 -13.51
CA CYS A 77 -12.05 10.41 -14.21
C CYS A 77 -11.21 11.09 -15.29
N ARG A 78 -11.66 11.06 -16.55
CA ARG A 78 -10.98 11.71 -17.68
C ARG A 78 -11.91 12.56 -18.54
N THR A 79 -13.22 12.43 -18.34
CA THR A 79 -14.26 13.16 -19.07
C THR A 79 -15.02 14.10 -18.14
N ALA A 80 -15.69 15.11 -18.72
CA ALA A 80 -16.62 15.95 -17.96
C ALA A 80 -17.76 15.13 -17.32
N ASP A 81 -18.13 14.00 -17.93
CA ASP A 81 -19.19 13.11 -17.44
C ASP A 81 -18.74 12.36 -16.19
N ASP A 82 -17.49 11.91 -16.13
CA ASP A 82 -16.91 11.32 -14.92
C ASP A 82 -16.88 12.32 -13.75
N VAL A 83 -16.53 13.59 -14.03
CA VAL A 83 -16.50 14.64 -13.01
C VAL A 83 -17.91 14.98 -12.52
N ARG A 84 -18.92 14.99 -13.40
CA ARG A 84 -20.34 15.17 -13.02
C ARG A 84 -20.87 14.01 -12.17
N ASP A 85 -20.56 12.78 -12.54
CA ASP A 85 -20.89 11.58 -11.74
C ASP A 85 -20.23 11.65 -10.35
N ALA A 86 -18.95 12.02 -10.29
CA ALA A 86 -18.20 12.20 -9.05
C ALA A 86 -18.84 13.27 -8.14
N GLN A 87 -19.18 14.43 -8.71
CA GLN A 87 -19.83 15.53 -8.00
C GLN A 87 -21.18 15.11 -7.42
N MET A 88 -22.01 14.42 -8.19
CA MET A 88 -23.31 13.94 -7.72
C MET A 88 -23.18 13.01 -6.49
N ILE A 89 -22.24 12.05 -6.49
CA ILE A 89 -22.04 11.15 -5.35
C ILE A 89 -21.47 11.90 -4.13
N TRP A 90 -20.61 12.88 -4.37
CA TRP A 90 -20.02 13.72 -3.32
C TRP A 90 -21.06 14.61 -2.63
N GLU A 91 -21.87 15.33 -3.40
CA GLU A 91 -22.93 16.19 -2.84
C GLU A 91 -24.00 15.36 -2.11
N ASN A 92 -24.34 14.17 -2.63
CA ASN A 92 -25.19 13.19 -1.95
C ASN A 92 -24.59 12.61 -0.65
N SER A 93 -23.33 12.91 -0.31
CA SER A 93 -22.77 12.61 1.02
C SER A 93 -23.12 13.66 2.08
N GLY A 94 -23.73 14.78 1.69
CA GLY A 94 -23.98 15.94 2.55
C GLY A 94 -22.78 16.90 2.67
N ARG A 95 -21.77 16.77 1.80
CA ARG A 95 -20.55 17.60 1.79
C ARG A 95 -20.53 18.52 0.58
N PRO A 96 -20.05 19.77 0.73
CA PRO A 96 -19.83 20.65 -0.42
C PRO A 96 -18.72 20.09 -1.31
N TRP A 97 -18.84 20.30 -2.62
CA TRP A 97 -17.83 19.95 -3.60
C TRP A 97 -16.59 20.83 -3.47
N ASP A 98 -15.41 20.21 -3.29
CA ASP A 98 -14.12 20.88 -3.07
C ASP A 98 -13.44 21.14 -4.42
N ASN A 99 -13.92 22.16 -5.15
CA ASN A 99 -13.41 22.52 -6.49
C ASN A 99 -11.89 22.71 -6.50
N ASP A 100 -11.34 23.38 -5.48
CA ASP A 100 -9.91 23.65 -5.36
C ASP A 100 -9.10 22.34 -5.32
N SER A 101 -9.54 21.37 -4.51
CA SER A 101 -8.86 20.07 -4.42
C SER A 101 -9.05 19.20 -5.67
N VAL A 102 -10.14 19.38 -6.42
CA VAL A 102 -10.39 18.62 -7.67
C VAL A 102 -9.61 19.20 -8.86
N GLN A 103 -9.30 20.49 -8.84
CA GLN A 103 -8.50 21.18 -9.86
C GLN A 103 -6.99 21.13 -9.59
N ASP A 104 -6.57 20.60 -8.44
CA ASP A 104 -5.15 20.43 -8.10
C ASP A 104 -4.45 19.49 -9.11
N ALA A 105 -3.25 19.88 -9.59
CA ALA A 105 -2.52 19.11 -10.59
C ALA A 105 -2.04 17.72 -10.09
N SER A 106 -2.03 17.49 -8.77
CA SER A 106 -1.76 16.20 -8.13
C SER A 106 -3.00 15.34 -7.91
N ALA A 107 -4.19 15.85 -8.26
CA ALA A 107 -5.46 15.18 -8.00
C ALA A 107 -5.66 13.96 -8.92
N THR A 108 -6.03 12.84 -8.32
CA THR A 108 -6.63 11.69 -9.02
C THR A 108 -8.03 11.46 -8.50
N LEU A 109 -9.02 11.83 -9.31
CA LEU A 109 -10.43 11.60 -9.03
C LEU A 109 -10.85 10.25 -9.64
N MET A 110 -11.56 9.43 -8.87
CA MET A 110 -12.02 8.10 -9.26
C MET A 110 -13.51 7.92 -8.96
N VAL A 111 -14.23 7.24 -9.84
CA VAL A 111 -15.65 6.87 -9.66
C VAL A 111 -15.80 5.35 -9.79
N LEU A 112 -16.49 4.74 -8.82
CA LEU A 112 -16.93 3.35 -8.87
C LEU A 112 -18.36 3.32 -9.42
N ARG A 113 -18.54 2.62 -10.55
CA ARG A 113 -19.84 2.39 -11.19
C ARG A 113 -20.26 0.94 -11.04
N ARG A 114 -21.57 0.71 -10.90
CA ARG A 114 -22.24 -0.59 -10.91
C ARG A 114 -23.27 -0.56 -12.04
N ASN A 115 -23.15 -1.44 -13.04
CA ASN A 115 -24.03 -1.46 -14.21
C ASN A 115 -24.19 -0.05 -14.85
N GLY A 116 -23.07 0.68 -14.98
CA GLY A 116 -23.02 2.05 -15.49
C GLY A 116 -23.45 3.16 -14.52
N THR A 117 -24.15 2.86 -13.42
CA THR A 117 -24.57 3.87 -12.43
C THR A 117 -23.44 4.16 -11.44
N PRO A 118 -23.05 5.42 -11.18
CA PRO A 118 -22.07 5.75 -10.15
C PRO A 118 -22.62 5.45 -8.74
N VAL A 119 -21.79 4.85 -7.88
CA VAL A 119 -22.18 4.47 -6.51
C VAL A 119 -21.13 4.82 -5.45
N ALA A 120 -19.88 5.07 -5.84
CA ALA A 120 -18.86 5.65 -4.96
C ALA A 120 -17.91 6.59 -5.72
N VAL A 121 -17.29 7.51 -5.00
CA VAL A 121 -16.27 8.45 -5.49
C VAL A 121 -15.09 8.48 -4.51
N ALA A 122 -13.88 8.64 -5.02
CA ALA A 122 -12.71 8.96 -4.22
C ALA A 122 -11.88 10.05 -4.88
N LEU A 123 -11.25 10.90 -4.06
CA LEU A 123 -10.28 11.90 -4.49
C LEU A 123 -8.97 11.64 -3.75
N LEU A 124 -7.91 11.43 -4.52
CA LEU A 124 -6.55 11.26 -4.03
C LEU A 124 -5.75 12.51 -4.38
N LEU A 125 -4.95 13.03 -3.44
CA LEU A 125 -3.98 14.09 -3.67
C LEU A 125 -2.57 13.52 -3.46
N ARG A 126 -1.65 13.72 -4.40
CA ARG A 126 -0.27 13.21 -4.30
C ARG A 126 0.67 14.29 -3.75
N GLU A 127 0.95 14.21 -2.46
CA GLU A 127 1.87 15.11 -1.73
C GLU A 127 3.29 14.53 -1.76
N VAL A 128 4.04 14.85 -2.83
CA VAL A 128 5.40 14.34 -3.10
C VAL A 128 5.39 12.80 -3.19
N MET A 129 5.91 12.09 -2.18
CA MET A 129 5.91 10.62 -2.14
C MET A 129 4.63 10.05 -1.52
N ASN A 130 3.90 10.86 -0.73
CA ASN A 130 2.72 10.43 0.00
C ASN A 130 1.45 10.59 -0.85
N VAL A 131 0.39 9.87 -0.47
CA VAL A 131 -0.94 10.04 -1.06
C VAL A 131 -1.96 10.27 0.06
N CYS A 132 -2.68 11.38 -0.04
CA CYS A 132 -3.81 11.71 0.81
C CYS A 132 -5.11 11.24 0.16
N ILE A 133 -5.86 10.36 0.82
CA ILE A 133 -7.27 10.10 0.49
C ILE A 133 -8.07 11.29 1.01
N ARG A 134 -8.18 12.33 0.18
CA ARG A 134 -8.88 13.59 0.53
C ARG A 134 -10.37 13.35 0.76
N ALA A 135 -10.96 12.45 -0.03
CA ALA A 135 -12.34 12.00 0.12
C ALA A 135 -12.52 10.55 -0.36
N LEU A 136 -13.47 9.86 0.27
CA LEU A 136 -14.00 8.57 -0.15
C LEU A 136 -15.46 8.50 0.30
N TYR A 137 -16.39 8.56 -0.65
CA TYR A 137 -17.83 8.56 -0.36
C TYR A 137 -18.54 7.45 -1.13
N VAL A 138 -19.39 6.71 -0.42
CA VAL A 138 -20.34 5.74 -0.99
C VAL A 138 -21.75 6.33 -0.87
N HIS A 139 -22.50 6.27 -1.97
CA HIS A 139 -23.89 6.71 -2.04
C HIS A 139 -24.72 6.11 -0.90
N MET A 140 -25.57 6.90 -0.25
CA MET A 140 -26.20 6.49 1.02
C MET A 140 -26.94 5.14 0.94
N SER A 141 -27.74 4.92 -0.12
CA SER A 141 -28.48 3.66 -0.36
C SER A 141 -27.60 2.44 -0.70
N MET A 142 -26.30 2.66 -0.96
CA MET A 142 -25.32 1.65 -1.35
C MET A 142 -24.31 1.34 -0.22
N ARG A 143 -24.39 2.02 0.93
CA ARG A 143 -23.58 1.73 2.12
C ARG A 143 -23.89 0.33 2.66
N GLY A 144 -22.92 -0.27 3.36
CA GLY A 144 -23.01 -1.66 3.86
C GLY A 144 -22.78 -2.75 2.80
N ARG A 145 -22.79 -2.43 1.49
CA ARG A 145 -22.66 -3.40 0.38
C ARG A 145 -21.22 -3.61 -0.13
N GLY A 146 -20.21 -3.37 0.71
CA GLY A 146 -18.80 -3.58 0.34
C GLY A 146 -18.16 -2.58 -0.65
N TYR A 147 -18.91 -1.68 -1.31
CA TYR A 147 -18.34 -0.76 -2.32
C TYR A 147 -17.21 0.14 -1.80
N GLY A 148 -17.26 0.57 -0.53
CA GLY A 148 -16.16 1.34 0.07
C GLY A 148 -14.85 0.53 0.15
N ARG A 149 -14.94 -0.77 0.44
CA ARG A 149 -13.81 -1.70 0.44
C ARG A 149 -13.28 -1.93 -0.97
N ARG A 150 -14.16 -2.22 -1.96
CA ARG A 150 -13.75 -2.36 -3.37
C ARG A 150 -13.10 -1.09 -3.92
N MET A 151 -13.59 0.08 -3.52
CA MET A 151 -12.96 1.36 -3.86
C MET A 151 -11.57 1.48 -3.23
N MET A 152 -11.42 1.13 -1.94
CA MET A 152 -10.11 1.09 -1.29
C MET A 152 -9.16 0.10 -1.97
N GLU A 153 -9.60 -1.10 -2.35
CA GLU A 153 -8.78 -2.08 -3.07
C GLU A 153 -8.21 -1.50 -4.37
N ARG A 154 -8.98 -0.69 -5.12
CA ARG A 154 -8.45 0.04 -6.28
C ARG A 154 -7.51 1.19 -5.88
N ILE A 155 -7.85 1.97 -4.86
CA ILE A 155 -6.96 3.01 -4.32
C ILE A 155 -5.62 2.40 -3.95
N LEU A 156 -5.57 1.23 -3.30
CA LEU A 156 -4.33 0.56 -2.93
C LEU A 156 -3.50 0.11 -4.14
N MET A 157 -4.12 -0.27 -5.26
CA MET A 157 -3.41 -0.61 -6.50
C MET A 157 -2.84 0.63 -7.21
N GLU A 158 -3.59 1.73 -7.25
CA GLU A 158 -3.24 2.94 -8.03
C GLU A 158 -2.39 3.93 -7.23
N ALA A 159 -2.69 4.07 -5.95
CA ALA A 159 -2.01 4.95 -5.02
C ALA A 159 -0.79 4.30 -4.39
N SER A 160 -0.57 2.98 -4.59
CA SER A 160 0.52 2.18 -3.99
C SER A 160 1.80 3.00 -4.01
N PRO A 161 2.17 3.62 -2.87
CA PRO A 161 3.27 4.54 -2.88
C PRO A 161 4.52 3.67 -2.93
N LEU A 162 5.31 3.80 -4.00
CA LEU A 162 6.61 3.14 -4.05
C LEU A 162 7.42 3.48 -2.80
N ASP A 163 7.29 4.73 -2.32
CA ASP A 163 8.26 5.34 -1.41
C ASP A 163 7.67 6.15 -0.24
N GLY A 164 6.36 6.13 -0.04
CA GLY A 164 5.67 7.06 0.87
C GLY A 164 4.47 6.46 1.61
N VAL A 165 3.67 7.32 2.25
CA VAL A 165 2.54 6.91 3.10
C VAL A 165 1.21 7.21 2.43
N LEU A 166 0.30 6.23 2.45
CA LEU A 166 -1.12 6.46 2.15
C LEU A 166 -1.84 6.86 3.46
N TYR A 167 -2.46 8.03 3.51
CA TYR A 167 -3.16 8.51 4.71
C TYR A 167 -4.50 9.19 4.40
N VAL A 168 -5.29 9.39 5.45
CA VAL A 168 -6.59 10.04 5.43
C VAL A 168 -6.77 10.86 6.70
N ASP A 169 -7.37 12.05 6.62
CA ASP A 169 -7.83 12.78 7.80
C ASP A 169 -9.30 12.40 8.07
N ALA A 170 -9.47 11.32 8.85
CA ALA A 170 -10.74 10.64 9.12
C ALA A 170 -11.54 11.35 10.23
N GLU A 171 -12.85 11.45 10.07
CA GLU A 171 -13.73 12.07 11.08
C GLU A 171 -14.05 11.11 12.24
N LYS A 172 -14.22 11.65 13.45
CA LYS A 172 -14.51 10.83 14.64
C LYS A 172 -15.82 10.06 14.47
N GLY A 173 -15.77 8.74 14.63
CA GLY A 173 -16.94 7.85 14.55
C GLY A 173 -16.79 6.83 13.42
N ILE A 174 -17.75 6.84 12.50
CA ILE A 174 -17.92 5.81 11.45
C ILE A 174 -16.66 5.66 10.57
N ASP A 175 -16.09 6.77 10.10
CA ASP A 175 -14.89 6.76 9.25
C ASP A 175 -13.71 6.07 9.94
N MET A 176 -13.43 6.41 11.20
CA MET A 176 -12.33 5.80 11.96
C MET A 176 -12.50 4.29 12.10
N GLY A 177 -13.73 3.79 12.30
CA GLY A 177 -14.01 2.35 12.34
C GLY A 177 -13.68 1.68 11.01
N PHE A 178 -14.19 2.24 9.91
CA PHE A 178 -13.93 1.76 8.55
C PHE A 178 -12.43 1.71 8.20
N TYR A 179 -11.68 2.79 8.44
CA TYR A 179 -10.25 2.82 8.15
C TYR A 179 -9.43 1.90 9.08
N SER A 180 -9.82 1.74 10.35
CA SER A 180 -9.15 0.81 11.27
C SER A 180 -9.28 -0.64 10.81
N ILE A 181 -10.45 -1.06 10.32
CA ILE A 181 -10.68 -2.40 9.74
C ILE A 181 -9.80 -2.65 8.51
N LEU A 182 -9.46 -1.59 7.78
CA LEU A 182 -8.59 -1.62 6.60
C LEU A 182 -7.10 -1.48 6.94
N GLY A 183 -6.72 -1.54 8.22
CA GLY A 183 -5.32 -1.50 8.67
C GLY A 183 -4.71 -0.10 8.83
N PHE A 184 -5.49 0.98 8.73
CA PHE A 184 -4.96 2.33 8.98
C PHE A 184 -4.77 2.59 10.48
N GLU A 185 -3.57 3.03 10.86
CA GLU A 185 -3.21 3.39 12.22
C GLU A 185 -3.46 4.88 12.51
N LYS A 186 -3.83 5.23 13.74
CA LYS A 186 -4.01 6.64 14.16
C LYS A 186 -2.66 7.31 14.37
N LEU A 187 -2.46 8.49 13.76
CA LEU A 187 -1.26 9.31 13.90
C LEU A 187 -1.55 10.59 14.69
N GLY A 188 -0.98 10.67 15.90
CA GLY A 188 -0.98 11.89 16.71
C GLY A 188 -2.32 12.23 17.38
N LYS A 189 -2.49 13.51 17.72
CA LYS A 189 -3.69 14.05 18.40
C LYS A 189 -4.74 14.53 17.38
N GLN A 190 -6.00 14.57 17.83
CA GLN A 190 -7.12 15.09 17.03
C GLN A 190 -6.88 16.57 16.66
N ARG A 191 -7.41 16.97 15.49
CA ARG A 191 -7.38 18.36 15.00
C ARG A 191 -8.76 18.74 14.48
N PHE A 192 -9.11 20.01 14.53
CA PHE A 192 -10.33 20.51 13.89
C PHE A 192 -10.03 20.86 12.43
N ASP A 193 -10.73 20.25 11.48
CA ASP A 193 -10.68 20.60 10.06
C ASP A 193 -11.78 21.63 9.78
N GLU A 194 -11.39 22.89 9.56
CA GLU A 194 -12.31 24.00 9.28
C GLU A 194 -13.09 23.82 7.97
N ARG A 195 -12.57 23.08 6.99
CA ARG A 195 -13.29 22.80 5.72
C ARG A 195 -14.36 21.74 5.93
N LYS A 196 -14.07 20.72 6.76
CA LYS A 196 -15.04 19.67 7.13
C LYS A 196 -15.98 20.09 8.27
N GLN A 197 -15.67 21.17 8.98
CA GLN A 197 -16.33 21.61 10.23
C GLN A 197 -16.41 20.48 11.27
N ALA A 198 -15.36 19.67 11.36
CA ALA A 198 -15.35 18.43 12.13
C ALA A 198 -13.99 18.16 12.80
N TRP A 199 -14.02 17.42 13.91
CA TRP A 199 -12.81 16.88 14.53
C TRP A 199 -12.33 15.64 13.78
N THR A 200 -11.13 15.72 13.22
CA THR A 200 -10.46 14.66 12.48
C THR A 200 -9.28 14.09 13.25
N VAL A 201 -8.91 12.87 12.90
CA VAL A 201 -7.65 12.22 13.27
C VAL A 201 -6.98 11.78 11.98
N ARG A 202 -5.70 12.12 11.81
CA ARG A 202 -4.90 11.57 10.72
C ARG A 202 -4.73 10.09 10.96
N MET A 203 -5.11 9.27 9.98
CA MET A 203 -4.89 7.83 9.98
C MET A 203 -4.05 7.46 8.76
N ALA A 204 -3.08 6.58 8.94
CA ALA A 204 -2.17 6.17 7.88
C ALA A 204 -2.17 4.66 7.71
N LEU A 205 -2.34 4.18 6.48
CA LEU A 205 -2.03 2.81 6.15
C LEU A 205 -0.52 2.70 5.98
N ARG A 206 0.12 2.21 7.03
CA ARG A 206 1.46 1.65 6.91
C ARG A 206 1.34 0.30 6.20
N GLN A 207 1.32 0.33 4.85
CA GLN A 207 1.97 -0.78 4.16
C GLN A 207 3.39 -0.86 4.75
N PRO A 208 3.89 -2.05 5.16
CA PRO A 208 5.27 -2.17 5.62
C PRO A 208 6.16 -1.71 4.47
N ALA A 209 6.78 -0.54 4.66
CA ALA A 209 7.27 0.25 3.54
C ALA A 209 8.31 -0.56 2.76
N VAL A 210 8.08 -0.77 1.46
CA VAL A 210 9.17 -1.12 0.53
C VAL A 210 9.93 0.19 0.28
N SER A 211 10.64 0.67 1.30
CA SER A 211 11.30 1.97 1.29
C SER A 211 12.33 2.01 0.15
N PRO A 212 12.39 3.08 -0.66
CA PRO A 212 13.49 3.26 -1.58
C PRO A 212 14.77 3.43 -0.77
N VAL A 213 15.85 2.99 -1.39
CA VAL A 213 17.24 3.43 -1.20
C VAL A 213 17.42 4.52 -0.12
N GLY A 214 17.77 4.11 1.11
CA GLY A 214 18.26 5.04 2.13
C GLY A 214 17.98 4.63 3.57
N HIS A 215 16.70 4.53 3.96
CA HIS A 215 16.33 4.36 5.37
C HIS A 215 15.23 3.33 5.60
N GLY A 216 15.60 2.25 6.32
CA GLY A 216 14.79 1.66 7.37
C GLY A 216 13.38 1.22 7.00
N SER A 217 13.21 0.51 5.88
CA SER A 217 12.07 -0.41 5.74
C SER A 217 12.04 -1.36 6.94
N VAL A 218 10.88 -1.51 7.59
CA VAL A 218 10.63 -2.68 8.45
C VAL A 218 10.18 -3.82 7.53
N GLY A 219 11.18 -4.53 7.01
CA GLY A 219 11.04 -5.71 6.16
C GLY A 219 12.20 -6.67 6.42
N LEU A 220 12.29 -7.74 5.62
CA LEU A 220 13.44 -8.65 5.66
C LEU A 220 14.68 -7.90 5.12
N HIS A 221 15.49 -7.34 6.02
CA HIS A 221 16.63 -6.49 5.66
C HIS A 221 17.71 -7.26 4.85
N HIS A 222 17.94 -8.52 5.21
CA HIS A 222 18.71 -9.49 4.43
C HIS A 222 18.38 -10.91 4.92
N THR A 223 18.81 -11.94 4.19
CA THR A 223 18.99 -13.30 4.71
C THR A 223 20.47 -13.62 4.80
N SER A 224 20.94 -14.04 5.97
CA SER A 224 22.34 -14.39 6.22
C SER A 224 22.61 -15.87 5.91
N ILE A 225 23.65 -16.13 5.14
CA ILE A 225 24.08 -17.46 4.68
C ILE A 225 25.53 -17.65 5.10
N ARG A 226 25.82 -18.77 5.77
CA ARG A 226 27.20 -19.17 6.07
C ARG A 226 27.78 -19.88 4.85
N VAL A 227 28.95 -19.44 4.41
CA VAL A 227 29.66 -20.01 3.26
C VAL A 227 31.05 -20.50 3.67
N SER A 228 31.55 -21.59 3.09
CA SER A 228 32.91 -22.08 3.39
C SER A 228 34.00 -21.38 2.58
N ASN A 229 33.63 -20.70 1.49
CA ASN A 229 34.55 -19.90 0.69
C ASN A 229 33.83 -18.74 -0.01
N MET A 230 34.20 -17.52 0.33
CA MET A 230 33.57 -16.28 -0.14
C MET A 230 33.67 -16.14 -1.67
N GLU A 231 34.84 -16.44 -2.26
CA GLU A 231 35.08 -16.26 -3.70
C GLU A 231 34.24 -17.23 -4.55
N ARG A 232 34.12 -18.50 -4.15
CA ARG A 232 33.25 -19.49 -4.82
C ARG A 232 31.78 -19.09 -4.71
N SER A 233 31.34 -18.59 -3.56
CA SER A 233 29.95 -18.17 -3.36
C SER A 233 29.62 -16.89 -4.14
N LEU A 234 30.52 -15.90 -4.17
CA LEU A 234 30.37 -14.72 -5.02
C LEU A 234 30.31 -15.07 -6.51
N ALA A 235 31.10 -16.04 -6.96
CA ALA A 235 31.01 -16.54 -8.33
C ALA A 235 29.63 -17.19 -8.60
N PHE A 236 29.17 -18.06 -7.70
CA PHE A 236 27.85 -18.72 -7.82
C PHE A 236 26.68 -17.73 -7.86
N TYR A 237 26.52 -16.90 -6.83
CA TYR A 237 25.42 -15.93 -6.79
C TYR A 237 25.55 -14.86 -7.89
N GLY A 238 26.77 -14.55 -8.34
CA GLY A 238 27.03 -13.72 -9.52
C GLY A 238 26.50 -14.28 -10.84
N MET A 239 26.54 -15.62 -11.02
CA MET A 239 25.93 -16.29 -12.18
C MET A 239 24.41 -16.17 -12.16
N LEU A 240 23.79 -16.20 -10.97
CA LEU A 240 22.35 -15.98 -10.78
C LEU A 240 21.91 -14.52 -10.98
N GLY A 241 22.86 -13.60 -11.21
CA GLY A 241 22.58 -12.18 -11.46
C GLY A 241 22.58 -11.30 -10.21
N LEU A 242 23.01 -11.80 -9.05
CA LEU A 242 23.28 -10.95 -7.88
C LEU A 242 24.63 -10.25 -8.04
N TYR A 243 24.78 -9.06 -7.45
CA TYR A 243 26.01 -8.29 -7.46
C TYR A 243 26.42 -7.89 -6.04
N LEU A 244 27.73 -7.78 -5.82
CA LEU A 244 28.32 -7.32 -4.56
C LEU A 244 28.04 -5.83 -4.35
N THR A 245 27.53 -5.46 -3.17
CA THR A 245 27.30 -4.07 -2.77
C THR A 245 28.26 -3.58 -1.69
N GLU A 246 28.57 -4.40 -0.68
CA GLU A 246 29.39 -3.98 0.46
C GLU A 246 30.23 -5.15 0.99
N LYS A 247 31.46 -4.87 1.47
CA LYS A 247 32.31 -5.84 2.18
C LYS A 247 32.62 -5.31 3.58
N PHE A 248 32.51 -6.16 4.59
CA PHE A 248 32.73 -5.79 5.98
C PHE A 248 33.24 -6.98 6.80
N HIS A 249 33.49 -6.76 8.08
CA HIS A 249 33.70 -7.83 9.05
C HIS A 249 32.54 -7.83 10.04
N THR A 250 32.06 -9.01 10.43
CA THR A 250 31.03 -9.12 11.47
C THR A 250 31.58 -8.71 12.84
N GLN A 251 30.72 -8.55 13.84
CA GLN A 251 31.14 -8.29 15.22
C GLN A 251 32.09 -9.38 15.78
N GLY A 252 32.07 -10.59 15.21
CA GLY A 252 33.00 -11.69 15.53
C GLY A 252 34.27 -11.72 14.68
N GLY A 253 34.53 -10.70 13.84
CA GLY A 253 35.71 -10.62 12.98
C GLY A 253 35.68 -11.48 11.72
N LEU A 254 34.57 -12.17 11.42
CA LEU A 254 34.42 -12.99 10.21
C LEU A 254 34.30 -12.11 8.97
N ARG A 255 34.88 -12.53 7.84
CA ARG A 255 34.71 -11.88 6.53
C ARG A 255 33.25 -11.98 6.11
N ALA A 256 32.62 -10.85 5.78
CA ALA A 256 31.24 -10.81 5.32
C ALA A 256 31.05 -9.84 4.15
N CYS A 257 29.97 -10.04 3.40
CA CYS A 257 29.55 -9.10 2.36
C CYS A 257 28.04 -9.10 2.14
N TYR A 258 27.52 -7.98 1.64
CA TYR A 258 26.17 -7.91 1.09
C TYR A 258 26.21 -8.10 -0.42
N ILE A 259 25.27 -8.90 -0.91
CA ILE A 259 24.96 -9.04 -2.33
C ILE A 259 23.48 -8.75 -2.57
N GLU A 260 23.16 -8.15 -3.71
CA GLU A 260 21.80 -7.75 -4.08
C GLU A 260 21.43 -8.24 -5.48
N GLY A 261 20.16 -8.57 -5.69
CA GLY A 261 19.62 -9.01 -6.97
C GLY A 261 18.32 -9.77 -6.79
N LEU A 262 17.59 -10.02 -7.89
CA LEU A 262 16.31 -10.73 -7.89
C LEU A 262 15.28 -10.20 -6.86
N GLY A 263 15.36 -8.90 -6.51
CA GLY A 263 14.48 -8.26 -5.53
C GLY A 263 14.80 -8.53 -4.05
N THR A 264 15.98 -9.10 -3.73
CA THR A 264 16.40 -9.37 -2.34
C THR A 264 17.85 -8.95 -2.06
N ARG A 265 18.22 -8.97 -0.78
CA ARG A 265 19.59 -8.80 -0.28
C ARG A 265 19.99 -10.03 0.52
N LEU A 266 21.17 -10.59 0.25
CA LEU A 266 21.77 -11.66 1.04
C LEU A 266 23.02 -11.13 1.74
N GLU A 267 23.25 -11.62 2.96
CA GLU A 267 24.53 -11.48 3.65
C GLU A 267 25.27 -12.81 3.51
N LEU A 268 26.44 -12.80 2.87
CA LEU A 268 27.35 -13.96 2.90
C LEU A 268 28.33 -13.76 4.06
N VAL A 269 28.41 -14.73 4.97
CA VAL A 269 29.39 -14.74 6.07
C VAL A 269 30.30 -15.95 5.90
N GLU A 270 31.58 -15.71 5.65
CA GLU A 270 32.55 -16.79 5.50
C GLU A 270 32.88 -17.42 6.86
N PHE A 271 32.82 -18.74 6.91
CA PHE A 271 33.14 -19.52 8.10
C PHE A 271 34.10 -20.65 7.73
N GLU A 272 35.36 -20.52 8.13
CA GLU A 272 36.32 -21.63 8.05
C GLU A 272 35.92 -22.71 9.06
N LEU A 273 35.26 -23.78 8.58
CA LEU A 273 35.16 -25.00 9.38
C LEU A 273 36.57 -25.57 9.57
N GLN A 274 37.10 -25.45 10.79
CA GLN A 274 38.27 -26.21 11.20
C GLN A 274 38.01 -27.71 10.98
N SER A 275 39.07 -28.46 10.66
CA SER A 275 38.98 -29.85 10.19
C SER A 275 38.21 -30.77 11.14
N THR A 276 38.30 -30.54 12.45
CA THR A 276 37.53 -31.26 13.49
C THR A 276 36.03 -30.91 13.51
N ALA A 277 35.66 -29.68 13.15
CA ALA A 277 34.27 -29.23 13.13
C ALA A 277 33.49 -29.75 11.91
N LYS A 278 34.17 -30.21 10.83
CA LYS A 278 33.48 -30.82 9.67
C LYS A 278 32.74 -32.10 10.05
N GLU A 279 33.33 -32.93 10.90
CA GLU A 279 32.68 -34.14 11.40
C GLU A 279 31.55 -33.80 12.37
N GLU A 280 31.72 -32.78 13.20
CA GLU A 280 30.71 -32.35 14.18
C GLU A 280 29.49 -31.69 13.54
N VAL A 281 29.67 -30.78 12.57
CA VAL A 281 28.57 -30.14 11.83
C VAL A 281 27.81 -31.19 11.00
N VAL A 282 28.52 -32.08 10.29
CA VAL A 282 27.88 -33.19 9.57
C VAL A 282 27.18 -34.17 10.52
N ALA A 283 27.69 -34.37 11.74
CA ALA A 283 27.03 -35.18 12.77
C ALA A 283 25.77 -34.50 13.34
N ILE A 284 25.78 -33.18 13.52
CA ILE A 284 24.61 -32.39 13.96
C ILE A 284 23.50 -32.46 12.89
N SER A 285 23.84 -32.24 11.61
CA SER A 285 22.92 -32.40 10.48
C SER A 285 22.37 -33.83 10.31
N ARG A 286 23.03 -34.84 10.88
CA ARG A 286 22.60 -36.26 10.84
C ARG A 286 21.89 -36.74 12.12
N ARG A 287 21.94 -35.98 13.23
CA ARG A 287 21.39 -36.40 14.53
C ARG A 287 20.20 -35.56 15.00
N HIS A 288 20.00 -34.37 14.43
CA HIS A 288 18.79 -33.59 14.62
C HIS A 288 17.92 -33.65 13.36
N PRO A 289 16.59 -33.83 13.46
CA PRO A 289 15.71 -33.52 12.34
C PRO A 289 15.91 -32.04 11.96
N LEU A 290 15.87 -31.75 10.66
CA LEU A 290 16.19 -30.46 10.04
C LEU A 290 15.14 -29.37 10.38
N ILE A 291 15.05 -28.98 11.65
CA ILE A 291 14.22 -27.89 12.14
C ILE A 291 15.05 -26.61 12.04
N GLY A 292 14.81 -25.80 11.01
CA GLY A 292 15.57 -24.59 10.75
C GLY A 292 15.35 -24.04 9.34
N PHE A 293 16.43 -23.52 8.75
CA PHE A 293 16.44 -23.02 7.38
C PHE A 293 16.46 -24.18 6.36
N ASP A 294 15.49 -24.22 5.46
CA ASP A 294 15.30 -25.30 4.48
C ASP A 294 15.91 -24.98 3.11
N ARG A 295 15.49 -23.88 2.47
CA ARG A 295 15.96 -23.45 1.14
C ARG A 295 15.79 -21.94 0.92
N LEU A 296 16.51 -21.39 -0.06
CA LEU A 296 16.12 -20.11 -0.67
C LEU A 296 15.08 -20.36 -1.77
N VAL A 297 14.10 -19.47 -1.91
CA VAL A 297 13.11 -19.50 -3.02
C VAL A 297 13.06 -18.13 -3.69
N PHE A 298 13.32 -18.09 -5.00
CA PHE A 298 13.27 -16.89 -5.83
C PHE A 298 12.08 -16.93 -6.78
N ASP A 299 11.18 -15.95 -6.69
CA ASP A 299 10.08 -15.80 -7.63
C ASP A 299 10.54 -15.03 -8.88
N VAL A 300 10.72 -15.76 -9.98
CA VAL A 300 11.20 -15.24 -11.26
C VAL A 300 10.06 -14.97 -12.26
N THR A 301 8.80 -14.98 -11.82
CA THR A 301 7.62 -14.78 -12.69
C THR A 301 7.67 -13.52 -13.55
N LYS A 302 8.32 -12.46 -13.06
CA LYS A 302 8.48 -11.19 -13.79
C LYS A 302 9.77 -11.10 -14.63
N ALA A 303 10.69 -12.05 -14.48
CA ALA A 303 12.00 -12.05 -15.10
C ALA A 303 12.09 -12.92 -16.38
N CYS A 304 11.18 -13.88 -16.55
CA CYS A 304 11.21 -14.83 -17.65
C CYS A 304 9.81 -15.21 -18.20
N PRO A 305 9.69 -15.50 -19.51
CA PRO A 305 8.44 -15.97 -20.11
C PRO A 305 8.06 -17.38 -19.62
N ASP A 306 9.03 -18.25 -19.36
CA ASP A 306 8.94 -19.63 -18.90
C ASP A 306 10.23 -20.01 -18.14
N LEU A 307 10.22 -21.13 -17.42
CA LEU A 307 11.32 -21.50 -16.52
C LEU A 307 12.44 -22.26 -17.25
N GLU A 308 12.13 -22.95 -18.36
CA GLU A 308 13.13 -23.55 -19.25
C GLU A 308 14.06 -22.48 -19.82
N SER A 309 13.52 -21.45 -20.48
CA SER A 309 14.30 -20.35 -21.08
C SER A 309 15.14 -19.59 -20.05
N PHE A 310 14.65 -19.48 -18.81
CA PHE A 310 15.41 -18.89 -17.71
C PHE A 310 16.62 -19.75 -17.32
N LEU A 311 16.45 -21.07 -17.23
CA LEU A 311 17.54 -21.99 -16.95
C LEU A 311 18.56 -22.04 -18.09
N GLU A 312 18.13 -22.04 -19.36
CA GLU A 312 19.02 -21.97 -20.52
C GLU A 312 19.88 -20.69 -20.50
N TYR A 313 19.25 -19.55 -20.18
CA TYR A 313 19.95 -18.28 -19.98
C TYR A 313 21.00 -18.35 -18.86
N LEU A 314 20.65 -18.92 -17.69
CA LEU A 314 21.58 -19.08 -16.58
C LEU A 314 22.72 -20.07 -16.91
N GLN A 315 22.42 -21.20 -17.57
CA GLN A 315 23.42 -22.17 -18.00
C GLN A 315 24.40 -21.53 -19.00
N SER A 316 23.90 -20.81 -20.00
CA SER A 316 24.70 -20.05 -20.96
C SER A 316 25.61 -19.03 -20.26
N ARG A 317 25.04 -18.21 -19.36
CA ARG A 317 25.77 -17.20 -18.58
C ARG A 317 26.82 -17.80 -17.63
N SER A 318 26.57 -19.01 -17.11
CA SER A 318 27.50 -19.74 -16.24
C SER A 318 28.60 -20.49 -17.00
N GLY A 319 28.57 -20.52 -18.34
CA GLY A 319 29.45 -21.38 -19.13
C GLY A 319 29.23 -22.88 -18.87
N GLY A 320 28.01 -23.27 -18.44
CA GLY A 320 27.67 -24.62 -18.02
C GLY A 320 28.09 -25.00 -16.60
N ALA A 321 28.61 -24.07 -15.79
CA ALA A 321 29.03 -24.35 -14.42
C ALA A 321 27.87 -24.52 -13.41
N LEU A 322 26.64 -24.12 -13.78
CA LEU A 322 25.46 -24.23 -12.92
C LEU A 322 24.81 -25.62 -13.02
N THR A 323 25.00 -26.44 -11.98
CA THR A 323 24.31 -27.73 -11.86
C THR A 323 22.85 -27.54 -11.46
N VAL A 324 21.93 -27.89 -12.36
CA VAL A 324 20.48 -27.91 -12.10
C VAL A 324 20.08 -29.32 -11.66
N SER A 325 19.31 -29.43 -10.56
CA SER A 325 18.93 -30.73 -9.97
C SER A 325 17.91 -31.50 -10.81
N GLY A 326 17.19 -30.83 -11.71
CA GLY A 326 16.24 -31.44 -12.64
C GLY A 326 15.56 -30.38 -13.54
N PRO A 327 14.89 -30.80 -14.62
CA PRO A 327 14.10 -29.88 -15.45
C PRO A 327 12.98 -29.22 -14.62
N PRO A 328 12.41 -28.09 -15.09
CA PRO A 328 11.21 -27.50 -14.51
C PRO A 328 10.10 -28.54 -14.35
N SER A 329 9.41 -28.47 -13.20
CA SER A 329 8.29 -29.34 -12.86
C SER A 329 7.12 -28.51 -12.37
N GLN A 330 5.89 -28.94 -12.71
CA GLN A 330 4.69 -28.24 -12.25
C GLN A 330 4.22 -28.73 -10.88
N LEU A 331 3.84 -27.79 -10.03
CA LEU A 331 3.38 -28.03 -8.67
C LEU A 331 2.23 -27.07 -8.33
N VAL A 332 1.25 -27.54 -7.57
CA VAL A 332 0.13 -26.71 -7.08
C VAL A 332 0.38 -26.35 -5.62
N GLN A 333 0.50 -25.05 -5.32
CA GLN A 333 0.59 -24.51 -3.96
C GLN A 333 -0.67 -23.71 -3.64
N GLY A 334 -1.55 -24.28 -2.82
CA GLY A 334 -2.85 -23.72 -2.52
C GLY A 334 -3.68 -23.56 -3.80
N CYS A 335 -3.91 -22.32 -4.22
CA CYS A 335 -4.62 -22.01 -5.47
C CYS A 335 -3.70 -21.70 -6.65
N THR A 336 -2.38 -21.70 -6.48
CA THR A 336 -1.43 -21.25 -7.52
C THR A 336 -0.80 -22.45 -8.23
N VAL A 337 -0.79 -22.44 -9.56
CA VAL A 337 0.06 -23.34 -10.35
C VAL A 337 1.43 -22.71 -10.49
N LEU A 338 2.46 -23.45 -10.12
CA LEU A 338 3.86 -23.03 -10.19
C LEU A 338 4.64 -23.97 -11.10
N SER A 339 5.50 -23.41 -11.94
CA SER A 339 6.68 -24.13 -12.44
C SER A 339 7.83 -23.93 -11.44
N VAL A 340 8.51 -25.02 -11.09
CA VAL A 340 9.54 -25.08 -10.03
C VAL A 340 10.76 -25.85 -10.50
N THR A 341 11.96 -25.34 -10.20
CA THR A 341 13.24 -26.03 -10.38
C THR A 341 14.20 -25.66 -9.24
N THR A 342 15.26 -26.43 -9.06
CA THR A 342 16.22 -26.26 -7.97
C THR A 342 17.65 -26.38 -8.49
N VAL A 343 18.53 -25.52 -7.98
CA VAL A 343 19.99 -25.62 -8.09
C VAL A 343 20.58 -25.71 -6.68
N THR A 344 21.84 -26.08 -6.56
CA THR A 344 22.53 -26.16 -5.26
C THR A 344 23.72 -25.20 -5.25
N ASP A 345 23.89 -24.47 -4.16
CA ASP A 345 25.02 -23.55 -3.96
C ASP A 345 26.34 -24.31 -3.67
N PRO A 346 27.50 -23.62 -3.61
CA PRO A 346 28.81 -24.25 -3.42
C PRO A 346 29.01 -24.99 -2.09
N ASP A 347 28.11 -24.78 -1.12
CA ASP A 347 28.13 -25.30 0.25
C ASP A 347 26.97 -26.29 0.53
N GLY A 348 26.09 -26.53 -0.45
CA GLY A 348 25.01 -27.52 -0.38
C GLY A 348 23.62 -26.94 -0.11
N VAL A 349 23.46 -25.62 -0.06
CA VAL A 349 22.17 -24.96 0.19
C VAL A 349 21.28 -25.08 -1.06
N PRO A 350 20.02 -25.57 -0.93
CA PRO A 350 19.09 -25.58 -2.04
C PRO A 350 18.62 -24.16 -2.40
N VAL A 351 18.67 -23.84 -3.68
CA VAL A 351 18.17 -22.58 -4.26
C VAL A 351 17.10 -22.92 -5.28
N GLU A 352 15.86 -22.64 -4.93
CA GLU A 352 14.68 -22.92 -5.74
C GLU A 352 14.27 -21.68 -6.54
N PHE A 353 13.90 -21.88 -7.81
CA PHE A 353 13.27 -20.85 -8.65
C PHE A 353 11.83 -21.25 -8.91
N ILE A 354 10.90 -20.31 -8.69
CA ILE A 354 9.48 -20.48 -8.97
C ILE A 354 8.99 -19.47 -9.99
N ARG A 355 8.09 -19.92 -10.87
CA ARG A 355 7.31 -19.10 -11.80
C ARG A 355 5.83 -19.41 -11.58
N ARG A 356 4.97 -18.39 -11.53
CA ARG A 356 3.51 -18.57 -11.44
C ARG A 356 2.91 -18.74 -12.82
N ASP A 357 2.34 -19.91 -13.07
CA ASP A 357 1.77 -20.30 -14.36
C ASP A 357 0.27 -20.01 -14.46
N GLY A 358 -0.44 -20.05 -13.33
CA GLY A 358 -1.88 -19.80 -13.29
C GLY A 358 -2.49 -19.91 -11.90
N VAL A 359 -3.82 -19.83 -11.84
CA VAL A 359 -4.60 -19.94 -10.61
C VAL A 359 -5.74 -20.94 -10.82
N ILE A 360 -5.85 -21.89 -9.89
CA ILE A 360 -6.94 -22.87 -9.82
C ILE A 360 -8.07 -22.31 -8.94
N PRO A 361 -9.35 -22.45 -9.32
CA PRO A 361 -10.48 -22.11 -8.47
C PRO A 361 -10.42 -22.78 -7.08
N ARG A 362 -10.70 -22.02 -6.01
CA ARG A 362 -10.73 -22.53 -4.62
C ARG A 362 -11.69 -23.70 -4.38
N SER A 363 -12.71 -23.85 -5.21
CA SER A 363 -13.63 -25.00 -5.19
C SER A 363 -12.97 -26.31 -5.63
N LEU A 364 -11.85 -26.25 -6.33
CA LEU A 364 -11.10 -27.40 -6.83
C LEU A 364 -9.81 -27.68 -6.02
N THR A 365 -9.48 -26.84 -5.04
CA THR A 365 -8.32 -27.04 -4.16
C THR A 365 -8.69 -27.90 -2.97
N SER A 366 -7.98 -29.00 -2.75
CA SER A 366 -8.10 -29.79 -1.52
C SER A 366 -7.75 -28.94 -0.30
N LYS A 367 -8.58 -28.98 0.75
CA LYS A 367 -8.20 -28.46 2.05
C LYS A 367 -7.26 -29.48 2.70
N PRO A 368 -6.02 -29.13 3.08
CA PRO A 368 -5.19 -30.03 3.85
C PRO A 368 -5.82 -30.23 5.24
N GLU A 369 -6.00 -31.48 5.64
CA GLU A 369 -6.25 -31.83 7.04
C GLU A 369 -4.90 -31.83 7.77
N TRP A 370 -4.83 -31.12 8.90
CA TRP A 370 -3.64 -30.93 9.74
C TRP A 370 -3.97 -31.13 11.22
#